data_AF-A0A2R6GPL6-F1
#
_entry.id   AF-A0A2R6GPL6-F1
#
_cell.length_a   1.000
_cell.length_b   1.000
_cell.length_c   1.000
_cell.angle_alpha   90.00
_cell.angle_beta   90.00
_cell.angle_gamma   90.00
#
_symmetry.space_group_name_H-M   'P 1'
#
loop_
_entity.id
_entity.type
_entity.pdbx_description
1 polymer ?
#
loop_
_entity_poly.entity_id
_entity_poly.type
_entity_poly.pdbx_seq_one_letter_code
_entity_poly.pdbx_strand_id
1 'polypeptide(L)'
;MVEKEDIRQHVEASLEAFNRAGAALHRAQASVETLEPEAALEDLAECSELLATADDEVQEGLAWAEKGLETGLIRSAYEELADEHTSPFEHGDRIFGNLRRQGELDDVFLSDDEAWNHLQEAGITGNPFAGYERYASFLTRVRDHVDGLARDVENGVDEERLRTSMWRASVAYMRTKNLLQMLEFINRETR
;
A
#
# COMPACT_ATOMS: atom_id res chain seq x y z
N MET A 1 -15.30 -6.44 22.07
CA MET A 1 -16.21 -5.95 21.02
C MET A 1 -15.28 -5.39 19.97
N VAL A 2 -15.30 -5.90 18.74
CA VAL A 2 -14.44 -5.35 17.68
C VAL A 2 -15.19 -4.14 17.13
N GLU A 3 -14.64 -2.94 17.30
CA GLU A 3 -15.24 -1.71 16.81
C GLU A 3 -14.60 -1.34 15.45
N LYS A 4 -15.36 -0.76 14.51
CA LYS A 4 -14.82 -0.23 13.23
C LYS A 4 -13.62 0.71 13.47
N GLU A 5 -13.57 1.32 14.65
CA GLU A 5 -12.49 2.16 15.14
C GLU A 5 -11.16 1.41 15.37
N ASP A 6 -11.20 0.15 15.83
CA ASP A 6 -9.99 -0.65 16.07
C ASP A 6 -9.30 -0.99 14.73
N ILE A 7 -10.10 -1.36 13.71
CA ILE A 7 -9.58 -1.62 12.35
C ILE A 7 -8.97 -0.34 11.76
N ARG A 8 -9.60 0.81 12.00
CA ARG A 8 -9.08 2.11 11.55
C ARG A 8 -7.72 2.42 12.18
N GLN A 9 -7.55 2.13 13.47
CA GLN A 9 -6.29 2.36 14.18
C GLN A 9 -5.14 1.52 13.60
N HIS A 10 -5.38 0.24 13.31
CA HIS A 10 -4.39 -0.63 12.66
C HIS A 10 -3.99 -0.12 11.26
N VAL A 11 -4.98 0.29 10.45
CA VAL A 11 -4.69 0.89 9.13
C VAL A 11 -3.89 2.19 9.28
N GLU A 12 -4.26 3.08 10.20
CA GLU A 12 -3.54 4.33 10.45
C GLU A 12 -2.09 4.09 10.91
N ALA A 13 -1.87 3.13 11.82
CA ALA A 13 -0.54 2.73 12.28
C ALA A 13 0.32 2.17 11.15
N SER A 14 -0.26 1.30 10.31
CA SER A 14 0.42 0.77 9.11
C SER A 14 0.86 1.88 8.16
N LEU A 15 -0.03 2.85 7.89
CA LEU A 15 0.27 3.99 7.01
C LEU A 15 1.38 4.88 7.59
N GLU A 16 1.38 5.12 8.90
CA GLU A 16 2.45 5.87 9.56
C GLU A 16 3.81 5.16 9.41
N ALA A 17 3.86 3.87 9.72
CA ALA A 17 5.07 3.05 9.59
C ALA A 17 5.58 3.05 8.14
N PHE A 18 4.69 2.86 7.16
CA PHE A 18 5.06 2.88 5.74
C PHE A 18 5.63 4.24 5.29
N ASN A 19 5.03 5.36 5.70
CA ASN A 19 5.56 6.68 5.37
C ASN A 19 6.94 6.92 5.98
N ARG A 20 7.19 6.45 7.21
CA ARG A 20 8.51 6.50 7.84
C ARG A 20 9.52 5.63 7.10
N ALA A 21 9.11 4.46 6.61
CA ALA A 21 9.96 3.58 5.81
C ALA A 21 10.45 4.29 4.53
N GLY A 22 9.60 5.12 3.91
CA GLY A 22 9.99 5.95 2.76
C GLY A 22 11.10 6.95 3.08
N ALA A 23 11.07 7.56 4.27
CA ALA A 23 12.13 8.46 4.70
C ALA A 23 13.46 7.73 4.88
N ALA A 24 13.44 6.52 5.47
CA ALA A 24 14.62 5.68 5.61
C ALA A 24 15.16 5.23 4.24
N LEU A 25 14.29 4.77 3.33
CA LEU A 25 14.67 4.40 1.95
C LEU A 25 15.32 5.57 1.19
N HIS A 26 14.79 6.79 1.34
CA HIS A 26 15.35 7.98 0.71
C HIS A 26 16.75 8.32 1.25
N ARG A 27 17.01 8.15 2.55
CA ARG A 27 18.36 8.33 3.11
C ARG A 27 19.32 7.26 2.62
N ALA A 28 18.90 5.99 2.58
CA ALA A 28 19.67 4.91 1.99
C ALA A 28 20.02 5.19 0.51
N GLN A 29 19.07 5.72 -0.27
CA GLN A 29 19.29 6.15 -1.64
C GLN A 29 20.41 7.19 -1.75
N ALA A 30 20.39 8.22 -0.90
CA ALA A 30 21.43 9.23 -0.88
C ALA A 30 22.83 8.62 -0.64
N SER A 31 22.95 7.69 0.31
CA SER A 31 24.22 7.00 0.62
C SER A 31 24.75 6.16 -0.55
N VAL A 32 23.87 5.44 -1.26
CA VAL A 32 24.25 4.68 -2.47
C VAL A 32 24.67 5.61 -3.61
N GLU A 33 24.01 6.76 -3.77
CA GLU A 33 24.35 7.74 -4.80
C GLU A 33 25.68 8.46 -4.53
N THR A 34 26.01 8.71 -3.26
CA THR A 34 27.28 9.32 -2.84
C THR A 34 28.45 8.36 -2.77
N LEU A 35 28.29 7.11 -3.22
CA LEU A 35 29.33 6.06 -3.23
C LEU A 35 29.80 5.66 -1.82
N GLU A 36 28.91 5.74 -0.84
CA GLU A 36 29.12 5.23 0.53
C GLU A 36 28.03 4.18 0.86
N PRO A 37 27.96 3.07 0.10
CA PRO A 37 26.85 2.12 0.22
C PRO A 37 26.77 1.46 1.60
N GLU A 38 27.88 1.31 2.33
CA GLU A 38 27.88 0.77 3.69
C GLU A 38 27.14 1.67 4.68
N ALA A 39 27.14 3.00 4.44
CA ALA A 39 26.35 3.94 5.24
C ALA A 39 24.83 3.79 5.00
N ALA A 40 24.43 3.13 3.90
CA ALA A 40 23.02 2.83 3.64
C ALA A 40 22.48 1.67 4.50
N LEU A 41 23.34 0.82 5.08
CA LEU A 41 22.90 -0.42 5.77
C LEU A 41 21.99 -0.14 6.97
N GLU A 42 22.30 0.88 7.77
CA GLU A 42 21.47 1.26 8.93
C GLU A 42 20.10 1.75 8.49
N ASP A 43 20.04 2.61 7.46
CA ASP A 43 18.78 3.11 6.90
C ASP A 43 17.96 2.00 6.21
N LEU A 44 18.61 1.04 5.55
CA LEU A 44 17.93 -0.12 4.95
C LEU A 44 17.36 -1.06 6.01
N ALA A 45 18.07 -1.26 7.12
CA ALA A 45 17.56 -2.02 8.26
C ALA A 45 16.35 -1.32 8.89
N GLU A 46 16.44 -0.01 9.16
CA GLU A 46 15.29 0.78 9.66
C GLU A 46 14.10 0.69 8.68
N CYS A 47 14.35 0.83 7.38
CA CYS A 47 13.32 0.72 6.36
C CYS A 47 12.63 -0.65 6.41
N SER A 48 13.39 -1.75 6.49
CA SER A 48 12.85 -3.11 6.57
C SER A 48 12.03 -3.34 7.84
N GLU A 49 12.49 -2.85 8.99
CA GLU A 49 11.75 -2.94 10.27
C GLU A 49 10.43 -2.17 10.23
N LEU A 50 10.42 -0.97 9.62
CA LEU A 50 9.21 -0.17 9.46
C LEU A 50 8.23 -0.81 8.47
N LEU A 51 8.72 -1.43 7.39
CA LEU A 51 7.88 -2.19 6.46
C LEU A 51 7.31 -3.45 7.12
N ALA A 52 8.06 -4.11 7.99
CA ALA A 52 7.58 -5.25 8.78
C ALA A 52 6.45 -4.82 9.72
N THR A 53 6.65 -3.71 10.46
CA THR A 53 5.61 -3.12 11.31
C THR A 53 4.36 -2.77 10.49
N ALA A 54 4.54 -2.15 9.32
CA ALA A 54 3.41 -1.81 8.45
C ALA A 54 2.63 -3.04 7.97
N ASP A 55 3.32 -4.13 7.65
CA ASP A 55 2.71 -5.40 7.24
C ASP A 55 1.96 -6.05 8.41
N ASP A 56 2.58 -6.15 9.58
CA ASP A 56 1.94 -6.72 10.78
C ASP A 56 0.63 -5.98 11.12
N GLU A 57 0.66 -4.65 11.11
CA GLU A 57 -0.51 -3.81 11.42
C GLU A 57 -1.64 -3.96 10.37
N VAL A 58 -1.32 -3.97 9.07
CA VAL A 58 -2.38 -4.15 8.05
C VAL A 58 -2.96 -5.57 8.08
N GLN A 59 -2.13 -6.59 8.32
CA GLN A 59 -2.57 -7.98 8.44
C GLN A 59 -3.46 -8.17 9.68
N GLU A 60 -3.12 -7.54 10.81
CA GLU A 60 -3.99 -7.55 11.98
C GLU A 60 -5.31 -6.84 11.70
N GLY A 61 -5.28 -5.66 11.08
CA GLY A 61 -6.49 -4.95 10.65
C GLY A 61 -7.39 -5.79 9.74
N LEU A 62 -6.80 -6.52 8.78
CA LEU A 62 -7.51 -7.45 7.89
C LEU A 62 -8.14 -8.62 8.64
N ALA A 63 -7.41 -9.25 9.56
CA ALA A 63 -7.93 -10.37 10.36
C ALA A 63 -9.11 -9.93 11.25
N TRP A 64 -9.04 -8.72 11.81
CA TRP A 64 -10.14 -8.14 12.59
C TRP A 64 -11.35 -7.82 11.71
N ALA A 65 -11.11 -7.33 10.49
CA ALA A 65 -12.14 -7.09 9.48
C ALA A 65 -12.87 -8.37 9.05
N GLU A 66 -12.13 -9.44 8.75
CA GLU A 66 -12.69 -10.76 8.42
C GLU A 66 -13.58 -11.29 9.55
N LYS A 67 -13.08 -11.25 10.78
CA LYS A 67 -13.85 -11.64 11.97
C LYS A 67 -15.10 -10.77 12.17
N GLY A 68 -15.01 -9.49 11.85
CA GLY A 68 -16.14 -8.55 11.89
C GLY A 68 -17.24 -8.91 10.89
N LEU A 69 -16.87 -9.37 9.69
CA LEU A 69 -17.81 -9.89 8.69
C LEU A 69 -18.45 -11.20 9.14
N GLU A 70 -17.66 -12.16 9.62
CA GLU A 70 -18.17 -13.46 10.11
C GLU A 70 -19.17 -13.31 11.27
N THR A 71 -18.97 -12.29 12.11
CA THR A 71 -19.83 -12.01 13.26
C THR A 71 -20.99 -11.07 12.96
N GLY A 72 -21.09 -10.55 11.72
CA GLY A 72 -22.12 -9.59 11.31
C GLY A 72 -22.00 -8.21 11.97
N LEU A 73 -20.87 -7.93 12.63
CA LEU A 73 -20.57 -6.62 13.24
C LEU A 73 -20.16 -5.58 12.19
N ILE A 74 -19.66 -6.05 11.05
CA ILE A 74 -19.39 -5.26 9.86
C ILE A 74 -20.33 -5.79 8.77
N ARG A 75 -21.16 -4.92 8.20
CA ARG A 75 -21.90 -5.22 6.97
C ARG A 75 -20.95 -5.09 5.80
N SER A 76 -21.08 -5.96 4.82
CA SER A 76 -20.34 -5.78 3.56
C SER A 76 -20.74 -4.45 2.90
N ALA A 77 -19.85 -3.84 2.13
CA ALA A 77 -20.17 -2.59 1.41
C ALA A 77 -21.40 -2.77 0.49
N TYR A 78 -21.64 -3.99 -0.01
CA TYR A 78 -22.86 -4.35 -0.73
C TYR A 78 -24.12 -4.31 0.11
N GLU A 79 -24.06 -4.77 1.35
CA GLU A 79 -25.21 -4.74 2.23
C GLU A 79 -25.53 -3.30 2.65
N GLU A 80 -24.53 -2.42 2.78
CA GLU A 80 -24.75 -0.99 3.01
C GLU A 80 -25.30 -0.30 1.74
N LEU A 81 -24.79 -0.63 0.53
CA LEU A 81 -25.28 -0.07 -0.75
C LEU A 81 -26.64 -0.61 -1.20
N ALA A 82 -27.03 -1.83 -0.80
CA ALA A 82 -28.33 -2.42 -1.13
C ALA A 82 -29.51 -1.66 -0.50
N ASP A 83 -29.27 -0.96 0.62
CA ASP A 83 -30.26 -0.10 1.28
C ASP A 83 -30.49 1.23 0.51
N GLU A 84 -29.62 1.60 -0.45
CA GLU A 84 -29.67 2.87 -1.20
C GLU A 84 -30.26 2.79 -2.62
N HIS A 85 -30.79 1.62 -3.04
CA HIS A 85 -31.38 1.40 -4.37
C HIS A 85 -30.48 1.75 -5.58
N THR A 86 -29.17 1.88 -5.39
CA THR A 86 -28.22 2.13 -6.48
C THR A 86 -27.58 0.81 -6.88
N SER A 87 -27.58 0.49 -8.18
CA SER A 87 -26.86 -0.70 -8.66
C SER A 87 -25.38 -0.55 -8.27
N PRO A 88 -24.78 -1.52 -7.59
CA PRO A 88 -23.38 -1.41 -7.19
C PRO A 88 -22.41 -1.26 -8.36
N PHE A 89 -22.80 -1.74 -9.55
CA PHE A 89 -22.07 -1.51 -10.80
C PHE A 89 -22.09 -0.04 -11.21
N GLU A 90 -23.24 0.64 -11.11
CA GLU A 90 -23.37 2.07 -11.44
C GLU A 90 -22.64 2.96 -10.42
N HIS A 91 -22.64 2.55 -9.15
CA HIS A 91 -21.89 3.25 -8.09
C HIS A 91 -20.37 3.08 -8.28
N GLY A 92 -19.92 1.87 -8.60
CA GLY A 92 -18.53 1.57 -8.94
C GLY A 92 -18.06 2.35 -10.17
N ASP A 93 -18.79 2.29 -11.29
CA ASP A 93 -18.44 3.03 -12.52
C ASP A 93 -18.34 4.54 -12.29
N ARG A 94 -19.17 5.10 -11.41
CA ARG A 94 -19.10 6.53 -11.04
C ARG A 94 -17.83 6.85 -10.25
N ILE A 95 -17.50 6.07 -9.21
CA ILE A 95 -16.32 6.32 -8.37
C ILE A 95 -15.03 6.09 -9.16
N PHE A 96 -14.91 4.95 -9.85
CA PHE A 96 -13.73 4.64 -10.65
C PHE A 96 -13.62 5.57 -11.87
N GLY A 97 -14.74 6.00 -12.46
CA GLY A 97 -14.74 7.02 -13.50
C GLY A 97 -14.31 8.41 -13.03
N ASN A 98 -14.60 8.78 -11.78
CA ASN A 98 -14.11 10.02 -11.15
C ASN A 98 -12.63 9.93 -10.79
N LEU A 99 -12.22 8.84 -10.14
CA LEU A 99 -10.84 8.55 -9.78
C LEU A 99 -9.94 8.54 -11.03
N ARG A 100 -10.40 7.94 -12.13
CA ARG A 100 -9.66 7.89 -13.40
C ARG A 100 -9.48 9.27 -14.01
N ARG A 101 -10.56 10.06 -14.07
CA ARG A 101 -10.50 11.44 -14.57
C ARG A 101 -9.57 12.30 -13.73
N GLN A 102 -9.55 12.12 -12.42
CA GLN A 102 -8.65 12.86 -11.55
C GLN A 102 -7.19 12.41 -11.72
N GLY A 103 -6.96 11.11 -11.89
CA GLY A 103 -5.64 10.56 -12.24
C GLY A 103 -5.08 11.12 -13.55
N GLU A 104 -5.93 11.20 -14.58
CA GLU A 104 -5.58 11.74 -15.89
C GLU A 104 -5.38 13.27 -15.88
N LEU A 105 -6.04 13.99 -14.97
CA LEU A 105 -5.95 15.46 -14.86
C LEU A 105 -4.78 15.94 -14.00
N ASP A 106 -4.50 15.25 -12.91
CA ASP A 106 -3.52 15.70 -11.92
C ASP A 106 -2.12 15.06 -12.14
N ASP A 107 -1.97 14.11 -13.08
CA ASP A 107 -0.76 13.26 -13.22
C ASP A 107 -0.39 12.55 -11.89
N VAL A 108 -1.35 12.48 -10.95
CA VAL A 108 -1.14 12.09 -9.54
C VAL A 108 -0.95 10.59 -9.40
N PHE A 109 -1.43 9.80 -10.37
CA PHE A 109 -1.19 8.37 -10.41
C PHE A 109 -0.24 8.06 -11.56
N LEU A 110 0.92 7.48 -11.26
CA LEU A 110 1.63 6.72 -12.30
C LEU A 110 0.64 5.70 -12.86
N SER A 111 0.60 5.54 -14.18
CA SER A 111 -0.25 4.58 -14.88
C SER A 111 0.07 3.13 -14.45
N ASP A 112 -0.39 2.75 -13.25
CA ASP A 112 -0.26 1.42 -12.68
C ASP A 112 -1.56 0.66 -12.97
N ASP A 113 -1.71 0.23 -14.22
CA ASP A 113 -2.88 -0.49 -14.72
C ASP A 113 -3.19 -1.74 -13.87
N GLU A 114 -2.16 -2.34 -13.25
CA GLU A 114 -2.31 -3.50 -12.37
C GLU A 114 -3.02 -3.13 -11.07
N ALA A 115 -2.59 -2.06 -10.40
CA ALA A 115 -3.27 -1.54 -9.21
C ALA A 115 -4.70 -1.06 -9.56
N TRP A 116 -4.86 -0.43 -10.73
CA TRP A 116 -6.14 0.04 -11.23
C TRP A 116 -7.16 -1.08 -11.43
N ASN A 117 -6.79 -2.11 -12.17
CA ASN A 117 -7.67 -3.25 -12.45
C ASN A 117 -8.06 -3.97 -11.16
N HIS A 118 -7.12 -4.17 -10.23
CA HIS A 118 -7.41 -4.82 -8.95
C HIS A 118 -8.42 -4.02 -8.12
N LEU A 119 -8.30 -2.69 -8.06
CA LEU A 119 -9.24 -1.85 -7.32
C LEU A 119 -10.62 -1.84 -7.97
N GLN A 120 -10.70 -1.82 -9.31
CA GLN A 120 -11.97 -1.96 -10.02
C GLN A 120 -12.65 -3.30 -9.72
N GLU A 121 -11.90 -4.41 -9.79
CA GLU A 121 -12.41 -5.75 -9.44
C GLU A 121 -12.86 -5.82 -7.97
N ALA A 122 -12.11 -5.22 -7.06
CA ALA A 122 -12.46 -5.10 -5.64
C ALA A 122 -13.78 -4.35 -5.42
N GLY A 123 -13.97 -3.22 -6.11
CA GLY A 123 -15.22 -2.46 -6.06
C GLY A 123 -16.41 -3.21 -6.69
N ILE A 124 -16.18 -3.94 -7.79
CA ILE A 124 -17.17 -4.81 -8.47
C ILE A 124 -17.49 -6.07 -7.67
N THR A 125 -16.66 -6.44 -6.69
CA THR A 125 -16.90 -7.56 -5.76
C THR A 125 -17.27 -7.08 -4.36
N GLY A 126 -17.42 -5.75 -4.17
CA GLY A 126 -17.83 -5.08 -2.94
C GLY A 126 -17.13 -5.61 -1.68
N ASN A 127 -15.89 -6.08 -1.87
CA ASN A 127 -15.00 -6.41 -0.78
C ASN A 127 -14.40 -5.09 -0.29
N PRO A 128 -14.79 -4.60 0.91
CA PRO A 128 -14.26 -3.35 1.44
C PRO A 128 -12.77 -3.44 1.79
N PHE A 129 -12.19 -4.64 1.79
CA PHE A 129 -10.82 -4.92 2.25
C PHE A 129 -9.84 -5.33 1.15
N ALA A 130 -10.31 -5.64 -0.06
CA ALA A 130 -9.45 -6.10 -1.18
C ALA A 130 -8.34 -5.11 -1.55
N GLY A 131 -8.56 -3.82 -1.27
CA GLY A 131 -7.53 -2.79 -1.38
C GLY A 131 -6.39 -2.94 -0.38
N TYR A 132 -6.72 -3.24 0.88
CA TYR A 132 -5.74 -3.44 1.96
C TYR A 132 -5.01 -4.78 1.83
N GLU A 133 -5.67 -5.84 1.36
CA GLU A 133 -5.01 -7.12 1.00
C GLU A 133 -3.92 -6.90 -0.06
N ARG A 134 -4.23 -6.08 -1.08
CA ARG A 134 -3.28 -5.73 -2.13
C ARG A 134 -2.12 -4.90 -1.59
N TYR A 135 -2.42 -3.95 -0.71
CA TYR A 135 -1.42 -3.14 -0.04
C TYR A 135 -0.46 -4.01 0.78
N ALA A 136 -0.96 -4.97 1.55
CA ALA A 136 -0.12 -5.90 2.29
C ALA A 136 0.82 -6.71 1.37
N SER A 137 0.31 -7.25 0.27
CA SER A 137 1.15 -7.94 -0.72
C SER A 137 2.24 -7.03 -1.32
N PHE A 138 1.93 -5.75 -1.51
CA PHE A 138 2.89 -4.77 -2.01
C PHE A 138 3.94 -4.40 -0.97
N LEU A 139 3.58 -4.29 0.32
CA LEU A 139 4.54 -4.12 1.42
C LEU A 139 5.60 -5.22 1.43
N THR A 140 5.17 -6.49 1.33
CA THR A 140 6.10 -7.63 1.28
C THR A 140 7.08 -7.49 0.11
N ARG A 141 6.59 -7.10 -1.08
CA ARG A 141 7.46 -6.91 -2.26
C ARG A 141 8.47 -5.78 -2.08
N VAL A 142 8.06 -4.65 -1.48
CA VAL A 142 8.99 -3.55 -1.19
C VAL A 142 10.06 -4.04 -0.22
N ARG A 143 9.66 -4.73 0.84
CA ARG A 143 10.57 -5.28 1.85
C ARG A 143 11.57 -6.27 1.23
N ASP A 144 11.12 -7.19 0.38
CA ASP A 144 11.99 -8.13 -0.32
C ASP A 144 13.08 -7.42 -1.15
N HIS A 145 12.72 -6.30 -1.79
CA HIS A 145 13.68 -5.48 -2.53
C HIS A 145 14.66 -4.74 -1.62
N VAL A 146 14.20 -4.20 -0.48
CA VAL A 146 15.04 -3.55 0.53
C VAL A 146 16.02 -4.55 1.16
N ASP A 147 15.53 -5.71 1.60
CA ASP A 147 16.35 -6.80 2.16
C ASP A 147 17.30 -7.39 1.12
N GLY A 148 16.89 -7.42 -0.16
CA GLY A 148 17.74 -7.79 -1.28
C GLY A 148 18.88 -6.80 -1.50
N LEU A 149 18.58 -5.51 -1.44
CA LEU A 149 19.57 -4.45 -1.58
C LEU A 149 20.57 -4.44 -0.41
N ALA A 150 20.10 -4.60 0.83
CA ALA A 150 20.99 -4.70 2.00
C ALA A 150 21.99 -5.85 1.83
N ARG A 151 21.52 -7.03 1.38
CA ARG A 151 22.39 -8.17 1.06
C ARG A 151 23.35 -7.87 -0.08
N ASP A 152 22.93 -7.17 -1.13
CA ASP A 152 23.82 -6.79 -2.24
C ASP A 152 24.95 -5.86 -1.71
N VAL A 153 24.64 -4.91 -0.81
CA VAL A 153 25.63 -4.03 -0.16
C VAL A 153 26.62 -4.84 0.68
N GLU A 154 26.14 -5.71 1.57
CA GLU A 154 26.98 -6.55 2.43
C GLU A 154 27.94 -7.45 1.64
N ASN A 155 27.52 -7.90 0.44
CA ASN A 155 28.33 -8.73 -0.43
C ASN A 155 29.31 -7.94 -1.31
N GLY A 156 29.34 -6.60 -1.20
CA GLY A 156 30.23 -5.75 -1.99
C GLY A 156 29.94 -5.83 -3.50
N VAL A 157 28.66 -5.92 -3.86
CA VAL A 157 28.22 -5.88 -5.26
C VAL A 157 28.61 -4.53 -5.89
N ASP A 158 28.86 -4.51 -7.19
CA ASP A 158 29.28 -3.30 -7.91
C ASP A 158 28.22 -2.17 -7.88
N GLU A 159 28.70 -0.93 -8.02
CA GLU A 159 27.88 0.28 -7.90
C GLU A 159 26.71 0.34 -8.90
N GLU A 160 26.90 -0.14 -10.13
CA GLU A 160 25.86 -0.10 -11.17
C GLU A 160 24.70 -1.02 -10.78
N ARG A 161 25.03 -2.21 -10.28
CA ARG A 161 24.04 -3.15 -9.77
C ARG A 161 23.38 -2.65 -8.49
N LEU A 162 24.11 -2.03 -7.57
CA LEU A 162 23.53 -1.41 -6.37
C LEU A 162 22.51 -0.31 -6.72
N ARG A 163 22.84 0.57 -7.68
CA ARG A 163 21.90 1.59 -8.19
C ARG A 163 20.66 0.97 -8.82
N THR A 164 20.83 -0.13 -9.55
CA THR A 164 19.71 -0.86 -10.15
C THR A 164 18.80 -1.48 -9.08
N SER A 165 19.38 -2.10 -8.04
CA SER A 165 18.63 -2.67 -6.91
C SER A 165 17.92 -1.56 -6.12
N MET A 166 18.56 -0.42 -5.89
CA MET A 166 17.95 0.77 -5.27
C MET A 166 16.77 1.30 -6.09
N TRP A 167 16.95 1.45 -7.41
CA TRP A 167 15.87 1.88 -8.29
C TRP A 167 14.65 0.94 -8.23
N ARG A 168 14.86 -0.38 -8.18
CA ARG A 168 13.77 -1.36 -8.02
C ARG A 168 13.04 -1.19 -6.70
N ALA A 169 13.76 -1.01 -5.59
CA ALA A 169 13.16 -0.77 -4.28
C ALA A 169 12.34 0.53 -4.28
N SER A 170 12.88 1.63 -4.80
CA SER A 170 12.19 2.92 -4.90
C SER A 170 10.94 2.86 -5.80
N VAL A 171 11.02 2.17 -6.94
CA VAL A 171 9.86 1.98 -7.82
C VAL A 171 8.79 1.14 -7.13
N ALA A 172 9.16 0.04 -6.46
CA ALA A 172 8.20 -0.75 -5.70
C ALA A 172 7.52 0.09 -4.61
N TYR A 173 8.29 0.88 -3.84
CA TYR A 173 7.76 1.77 -2.82
C TYR A 173 6.77 2.78 -3.41
N MET A 174 7.13 3.44 -4.52
CA MET A 174 6.25 4.43 -5.16
C MET A 174 4.96 3.80 -5.71
N ARG A 175 5.02 2.58 -6.26
CA ARG A 175 3.81 1.85 -6.67
C ARG A 175 2.89 1.57 -5.48
N THR A 176 3.44 1.15 -4.35
CA THR A 176 2.69 0.96 -3.10
C THR A 176 2.08 2.27 -2.60
N LYS A 177 2.84 3.37 -2.65
CA LYS A 177 2.34 4.69 -2.26
C LYS A 177 1.17 5.16 -3.14
N ASN A 178 1.25 4.91 -4.44
CA ASN A 178 0.17 5.25 -5.37
C ASN A 178 -1.10 4.45 -5.08
N LEU A 179 -0.98 3.15 -4.81
CA LEU A 179 -2.11 2.32 -4.38
C LEU A 179 -2.78 2.92 -3.14
N LEU A 180 -2.01 3.33 -2.13
CA LEU A 180 -2.55 3.96 -0.93
C LEU A 180 -3.31 5.26 -1.21
N GLN A 181 -2.80 6.11 -2.13
CA GLN A 181 -3.51 7.33 -2.53
C GLN A 181 -4.84 7.02 -3.25
N MET A 182 -4.86 5.97 -4.07
CA MET A 182 -6.11 5.50 -4.70
C MET A 182 -7.11 4.99 -3.64
N LEU A 183 -6.64 4.24 -2.64
CA LEU A 183 -7.48 3.75 -1.55
C LEU A 183 -8.05 4.90 -0.70
N GLU A 184 -7.23 5.88 -0.35
CA GLU A 184 -7.66 7.08 0.37
C GLU A 184 -8.76 7.82 -0.40
N PHE A 185 -8.59 7.98 -1.71
CA PHE A 185 -9.60 8.58 -2.56
C PHE A 185 -10.91 7.78 -2.56
N ILE A 186 -10.84 6.47 -2.81
CA ILE A 186 -12.03 5.59 -2.82
C ILE A 186 -12.78 5.72 -1.49
N ASN A 187 -12.06 5.58 -0.37
CA ASN A 187 -12.65 5.69 0.98
C ASN A 187 -13.27 7.06 1.25
N ARG A 188 -12.77 8.14 0.65
CA ARG A 188 -13.35 9.48 0.78
C ARG A 188 -14.64 9.63 -0.02
N GLU A 189 -14.70 9.07 -1.22
CA GLU A 189 -15.87 9.17 -2.12
C GLU A 189 -17.00 8.20 -1.74
N THR A 190 -16.71 7.15 -0.95
CA THR A 190 -17.70 6.16 -0.47
C THR A 190 -18.23 6.42 0.94
N ARG A 191 -17.82 7.50 1.61
CA ARG A 191 -18.31 7.91 2.95
C ARG A 191 -19.46 8.90 2.84
#